data_AF-A0A1Z8NGP6-F1
#
_entry.id   AF-A0A1Z8NGP6-F1
#
_cell.length_a   1.000
_cell.length_b   1.000
_cell.length_c   1.000
_cell.angle_alpha   90.00
_cell.angle_beta   90.00
_cell.angle_gamma   90.00
#
_symmetry.space_group_name_H-M   'P 1'
#
loop_
_entity.id
_entity.type
_entity.pdbx_description
1 polymer ?
#
loop_
_entity_poly.entity_id
_entity_poly.type
_entity_poly.pdbx_seq_one_letter_code
_entity_poly.pdbx_strand_id
1 'polypeptide(L)'
;MAIWLLKLRRWHAWLAPVVLTPLILTVSSGMAYRLLRDWGGWGRDQAHWLMVLHEGEWLGPQGETIYVLLNGLGLLWMLSTGLLMLLSKWLR
;
A
#
# COMPACT_ATOMS: atom_id res chain seq x y z
N MET A 1 7.24 -6.35 28.91
CA MET A 1 7.26 -5.74 27.55
C MET A 1 7.06 -4.25 27.71
N ALA A 2 7.95 -3.42 27.18
CA ALA A 2 7.86 -1.97 27.39
C ALA A 2 6.50 -1.41 26.89
N ILE A 3 5.89 -0.49 27.65
CA ILE A 3 4.54 0.06 27.40
C ILE A 3 4.42 0.65 25.98
N TRP A 4 5.51 1.22 25.45
CA TRP A 4 5.54 1.79 24.11
C TRP A 4 5.36 0.75 22.99
N LEU A 5 5.88 -0.48 23.16
CA LEU A 5 5.69 -1.57 22.19
C LEU A 5 4.23 -2.03 22.11
N LEU A 6 3.53 -2.04 23.24
CA LEU A 6 2.10 -2.37 23.29
C LEU A 6 1.26 -1.31 22.58
N LYS A 7 1.58 -0.03 22.80
CA LYS A 7 0.94 1.09 22.08
C LYS A 7 1.21 1.01 20.58
N LEU A 8 2.45 0.78 20.17
CA LEU A 8 2.84 0.65 18.76
C LEU A 8 2.08 -0.50 18.08
N ARG A 9 1.99 -1.68 18.73
CA ARG A 9 1.22 -2.81 18.20
C ARG A 9 -0.26 -2.49 18.03
N ARG A 10 -0.85 -1.78 19.01
CA ARG A 10 -2.27 -1.37 18.95
C ARG A 10 -2.51 -0.41 17.78
N TRP A 11 -1.66 0.60 17.62
CA TRP A 11 -1.75 1.55 16.50
C TRP A 11 -1.53 0.86 15.15
N HIS A 12 -0.50 0.01 15.04
CA HIS A 12 -0.23 -0.82 13.86
C HIS A 12 -1.47 -1.61 13.45
N ALA A 13 -2.02 -2.40 14.37
CA ALA A 13 -3.18 -3.24 14.08
C ALA A 13 -4.44 -2.41 13.75
N TRP A 14 -4.63 -1.25 14.37
CA TRP A 14 -5.80 -0.40 14.15
C TRP A 14 -5.78 0.32 12.80
N LEU A 15 -4.63 0.86 12.38
CA LEU A 15 -4.50 1.55 11.09
C LEU A 15 -4.26 0.58 9.92
N ALA A 16 -3.82 -0.66 10.19
CA ALA A 16 -3.52 -1.63 9.14
C ALA A 16 -4.65 -1.79 8.11
N PRO A 17 -5.95 -1.93 8.46
CA PRO A 17 -7.01 -2.06 7.45
C PRO A 17 -7.12 -0.81 6.56
N VAL A 18 -6.97 0.38 7.13
CA VAL A 18 -7.05 1.65 6.39
C VAL A 18 -5.88 1.82 5.43
N VAL A 19 -4.67 1.43 5.85
CA VAL A 19 -3.46 1.52 5.01
C VAL A 19 -3.40 0.40 3.98
N LEU A 20 -3.76 -0.83 4.35
CA LEU A 20 -3.66 -1.99 3.46
C LEU A 20 -4.72 -1.97 2.37
N THR A 21 -5.92 -1.43 2.61
CA THR A 21 -6.99 -1.40 1.60
C THR A 21 -6.55 -0.70 0.31
N PRO A 22 -6.08 0.57 0.32
CA PRO A 22 -5.59 1.21 -0.89
C PRO A 22 -4.29 0.57 -1.41
N LEU A 23 -3.39 0.09 -0.54
CA LEU A 23 -2.18 -0.60 -0.98
C LEU A 23 -2.46 -1.89 -1.77
N ILE A 24 -3.45 -2.68 -1.36
CA ILE A 24 -3.86 -3.88 -2.10
C ILE A 24 -4.35 -3.50 -3.49
N LEU A 25 -5.14 -2.43 -3.60
CA LEU A 25 -5.62 -1.93 -4.90
C LEU A 25 -4.44 -1.49 -5.78
N THR A 26 -3.54 -0.66 -5.26
CA THR A 26 -2.37 -0.17 -6.00
C THR A 26 -1.44 -1.31 -6.42
N VAL A 27 -1.04 -2.21 -5.52
CA VAL A 27 -0.12 -3.31 -5.84
C VAL A 27 -0.77 -4.27 -6.84
N SER A 28 -2.04 -4.63 -6.64
CA SER A 28 -2.73 -5.58 -7.52
C SER A 28 -2.95 -5.00 -8.91
N SER A 29 -3.37 -3.74 -9.00
CA SER A 29 -3.57 -3.06 -10.29
C SER A 29 -2.27 -2.85 -11.06
N GLY A 30 -1.19 -2.44 -10.39
CA GLY A 30 0.11 -2.26 -11.03
C GLY A 30 0.72 -3.59 -11.52
N MET A 31 0.59 -4.64 -10.71
CA MET A 31 0.99 -6.00 -11.10
C MET A 31 0.15 -6.52 -12.27
N ALA A 32 -1.18 -6.39 -12.19
CA ALA A 32 -2.09 -6.79 -13.27
C ALA A 32 -1.81 -6.02 -14.57
N TYR A 33 -1.58 -4.71 -14.48
CA TYR A 33 -1.23 -3.87 -15.63
C TYR A 33 0.01 -4.41 -16.34
N ARG A 34 1.08 -4.70 -15.59
CA ARG A 34 2.32 -5.22 -16.17
C ARG A 34 2.14 -6.60 -16.77
N LEU A 35 1.48 -7.52 -16.07
CA LEU A 35 1.25 -8.89 -16.54
C LEU A 35 0.36 -8.93 -17.79
N LEU A 36 -0.72 -8.15 -17.83
CA LEU A 36 -1.61 -8.10 -18.98
C LEU A 36 -0.94 -7.47 -20.20
N ARG A 37 -0.10 -6.46 -20.01
CA ARG A 37 0.64 -5.84 -21.12
C ARG A 37 1.77 -6.73 -21.65
N ASP A 38 2.56 -7.31 -20.76
CA ASP A 38 3.76 -8.04 -21.15
C ASP A 38 3.44 -9.48 -21.58
N TRP A 39 2.51 -10.16 -20.90
CA TRP A 39 2.17 -11.56 -21.17
C TRP A 39 0.79 -11.73 -21.81
N GLY A 40 -0.17 -10.88 -21.45
CA GLY A 40 -1.53 -10.91 -22.01
C GLY A 40 -1.68 -10.24 -23.38
N GLY A 41 -0.65 -9.53 -23.85
CA GLY A 41 -0.68 -8.80 -25.13
C GLY A 41 -1.63 -7.59 -25.16
N TRP A 42 -2.09 -7.11 -24.01
CA TRP A 42 -3.02 -5.98 -23.94
C TRP A 42 -2.35 -4.66 -24.38
N GLY A 43 -3.09 -3.89 -25.17
CA GLY A 43 -2.73 -2.52 -25.52
C GLY A 43 -2.76 -1.58 -24.31
N ARG A 44 -2.12 -0.41 -24.43
CA ARG A 44 -2.15 0.62 -23.38
C ARG A 44 -3.57 1.01 -22.99
N ASP A 45 -4.40 1.31 -23.98
CA ASP A 45 -5.76 1.81 -23.75
C ASP A 45 -6.65 0.76 -23.09
N GLN A 46 -6.45 -0.53 -23.44
CA GLN A 46 -7.17 -1.64 -22.83
C GLN A 46 -6.82 -1.82 -21.34
N ALA A 47 -5.56 -1.57 -20.98
CA ALA A 47 -5.07 -1.72 -19.62
C ALA A 47 -5.13 -0.42 -18.79
N HIS A 48 -5.45 0.73 -19.40
CA HIS A 48 -5.33 2.05 -18.76
C HIS A 48 -6.22 2.20 -17.52
N TRP A 49 -7.40 1.57 -17.48
CA TRP A 49 -8.27 1.59 -16.30
C TRP A 49 -7.59 1.01 -15.04
N LEU A 50 -6.59 0.14 -15.19
CA LEU A 50 -5.78 -0.35 -14.07
C LEU A 50 -4.91 0.77 -13.50
N MET A 51 -4.40 1.67 -14.34
CA MET A 51 -3.63 2.83 -13.89
C MET A 51 -4.53 3.86 -13.18
N VAL A 52 -5.74 4.07 -13.70
CA VAL A 52 -6.78 4.90 -13.03
C VAL A 52 -7.01 4.41 -11.59
N LEU A 53 -7.08 3.08 -11.41
CA LEU A 53 -7.21 2.47 -10.08
C LEU A 53 -5.91 2.52 -9.27
N HIS A 54 -4.75 2.32 -9.92
CA HIS A 54 -3.42 2.28 -9.30
C HIS A 54 -3.03 3.58 -8.63
N GLU A 55 -3.26 4.69 -9.34
CA GLU A 55 -2.84 6.04 -8.95
C GLU A 55 -3.97 6.79 -8.24
N GLY A 56 -5.20 6.28 -8.33
CA GLY A 56 -6.37 6.94 -7.74
C GLY A 56 -6.81 8.16 -8.55
N GLU A 57 -6.60 8.15 -9.87
CA GLU A 57 -6.92 9.25 -10.80
C GLU A 57 -8.39 9.69 -10.71
N TRP A 58 -9.29 8.78 -10.32
CA TRP A 58 -10.71 9.05 -10.07
C TRP A 58 -10.98 10.06 -8.94
N LEU A 59 -9.97 10.40 -8.13
CA LEU A 59 -10.03 11.45 -7.09
C LEU A 59 -9.69 12.85 -7.64
N GLY A 60 -9.35 12.95 -8.93
CA GLY A 60 -8.87 14.17 -9.57
C GLY A 60 -7.39 14.47 -9.27
N PRO A 61 -6.81 15.51 -9.90
CA PRO A 61 -5.35 15.70 -9.93
C PRO A 61 -4.70 15.86 -8.54
N GLN A 62 -5.32 16.62 -7.62
CA GLN A 62 -4.80 16.73 -6.26
C GLN A 62 -5.04 15.46 -5.45
N GLY A 63 -6.17 14.79 -5.68
CA GLY A 63 -6.55 13.57 -4.99
C GLY A 63 -5.62 12.40 -5.31
N GLU A 64 -5.25 12.24 -6.58
CA GLU A 64 -4.25 11.27 -7.06
C GLU A 64 -2.91 11.46 -6.33
N THR A 65 -2.41 12.70 -6.27
CA THR A 65 -1.15 13.02 -5.58
C THR A 65 -1.21 12.66 -4.09
N ILE A 66 -2.32 12.99 -3.42
CA ILE A 66 -2.52 12.66 -2.01
C ILE A 66 -2.63 11.14 -1.81
N TYR A 67 -3.33 10.45 -2.71
CA TYR A 67 -3.51 9.00 -2.67
C TYR A 67 -2.18 8.26 -2.75
N VAL A 68 -1.35 8.62 -3.74
CA VAL A 68 0.01 8.06 -3.90
C VAL A 68 0.89 8.36 -2.70
N LEU A 69 0.86 9.60 -2.19
CA LEU A 69 1.64 10.00 -1.00
C LEU A 69 1.24 9.20 0.25
N LEU A 70 -0.07 9.09 0.52
CA LEU A 70 -0.58 8.36 1.68
C LEU A 70 -0.29 6.86 1.58
N ASN A 71 -0.38 6.26 0.39
CA ASN A 71 0.03 4.88 0.16
C ASN A 71 1.51 4.68 0.46
N GLY A 72 2.39 5.55 -0.07
CA GLY A 72 3.83 5.47 0.17
C GLY A 72 4.19 5.60 1.65
N LEU A 73 3.66 6.63 2.32
CA LEU A 73 3.90 6.85 3.76
C LEU A 73 3.31 5.72 4.62
N GLY A 74 2.11 5.26 4.29
CA GLY A 74 1.44 4.16 4.96
C GLY A 74 2.25 2.86 4.87
N LEU A 75 2.75 2.52 3.66
CA LEU A 75 3.61 1.36 3.46
C LEU A 75 4.89 1.45 4.28
N LEU A 76 5.60 2.57 4.21
CA LEU A 76 6.84 2.79 4.97
C LEU A 76 6.60 2.65 6.47
N TRP A 77 5.49 3.20 6.97
CA TRP A 77 5.09 3.07 8.36
C TRP A 77 4.79 1.61 8.73
N MET A 78 4.01 0.89 7.92
CA MET A 78 3.69 -0.53 8.14
C MET A 78 4.94 -1.40 8.17
N LEU A 79 5.85 -1.23 7.21
CA LEU A 79 7.11 -1.97 7.14
C LEU A 79 8.00 -1.68 8.36
N SER A 80 8.17 -0.41 8.69
CA SER A 80 9.02 0.01 9.81
C SER A 80 8.49 -0.49 11.15
N THR A 81 7.20 -0.29 11.42
CA THR A 81 6.58 -0.72 12.69
C THR A 81 6.46 -2.25 12.77
N GLY A 82 6.14 -2.92 11.66
CA GLY A 82 6.16 -4.39 11.56
C GLY A 82 7.54 -4.97 11.85
N LEU A 83 8.59 -4.41 11.24
CA LEU A 83 9.98 -4.82 11.46
C LEU A 83 10.42 -4.59 12.91
N LEU A 84 10.10 -3.44 13.51
CA LEU A 84 10.42 -3.17 14.91
C LEU A 84 9.74 -4.18 15.86
N MET A 85 8.47 -4.53 15.61
CA MET A 85 7.77 -5.56 16.39
C MET A 85 8.37 -6.95 16.19
N LEU A 86 8.76 -7.29 14.96
CA LEU A 86 9.43 -8.55 14.64
C LEU A 86 10.76 -8.62 15.41
N LEU A 87 11.67 -7.67 15.22
CA LEU A 87 12.96 -7.63 15.91
C LEU A 87 12.80 -7.68 17.44
N SER A 88 11.82 -6.96 17.99
CA SER A 88 11.51 -6.99 19.42
C SER A 88 11.03 -8.35 19.95
N LYS A 89 10.53 -9.23 19.07
CA LYS A 89 10.17 -10.62 19.38
C LYS A 89 11.39 -11.54 19.30
N TRP A 90 12.26 -11.34 18.31
CA TRP A 90 13.46 -12.17 18.11
C TRP A 90 14.58 -11.89 19.12
N LEU A 91 14.69 -10.65 19.60
CA LEU A 91 15.70 -10.22 20.58
C LEU A 91 15.30 -10.51 22.04
N ARG A 92 14.22 -11.26 22.26
CA ARG A 92 13.75 -11.72 23.57
C ARG A 92 13.91 -13.21 23.70
#